data_AF-A0A5P8Z2H3-F1
#
_entry.id   AF-A0A5P8Z2H3-F1
#
_cell.length_a   1.000
_cell.length_b   1.000
_cell.length_c   1.000
_cell.angle_alpha   90.00
_cell.angle_beta   90.00
_cell.angle_gamma   90.00
#
_symmetry.space_group_name_H-M   'P 1'
#
loop_
_entity.id
_entity.type
_entity.pdbx_description
1 polymer ?
#
loop_
_entity_poly.entity_id
_entity_poly.type
_entity_poly.pdbx_seq_one_letter_code
_entity_poly.pdbx_strand_id
1 'polypeptide(L)'
;MPTDWIMGLLGGGLIGLGGAVFLLMNGRVMGASGLIGGLVDGSGRGNAGERIAFLAGTAGVPFLLALIFGGVDNHLTENVILLVLAGLLVGVGTRIANGCTSGHGVCGISRLSLRGIVATCFYILAGGVTIALLRHGLGVM
;
A
#
# COMPACT_ATOMS: atom_id res chain seq x y z
N MET A 1 6.25 -16.26 -24.49
CA MET A 1 6.31 -15.90 -23.06
C MET A 1 5.07 -15.07 -22.78
N PRO A 2 4.20 -15.43 -21.82
CA PRO A 2 3.03 -14.61 -21.53
C PRO A 2 3.52 -13.27 -21.00
N THR A 3 3.16 -12.19 -21.68
CA THR A 3 3.58 -10.80 -21.40
C THR A 3 3.31 -10.39 -19.95
N ASP A 4 2.35 -11.02 -19.30
CA ASP A 4 1.94 -10.77 -17.91
C ASP A 4 3.04 -11.06 -16.89
N TRP A 5 3.86 -12.09 -17.12
CA TRP A 5 4.94 -12.45 -16.21
C TRP A 5 6.07 -11.42 -16.25
N ILE A 6 6.35 -10.90 -17.44
CA ILE A 6 7.38 -9.87 -17.66
C ILE A 6 6.94 -8.56 -17.00
N MET A 7 5.67 -8.18 -17.19
CA MET A 7 5.12 -6.98 -16.55
C MET A 7 5.06 -7.11 -15.03
N GLY A 8 4.70 -8.29 -14.50
CA GLY A 8 4.72 -8.57 -13.06
C GLY A 8 6.13 -8.48 -12.46
N LEU A 9 7.13 -9.05 -13.15
CA LEU A 9 8.53 -8.96 -12.73
C LEU A 9 9.06 -7.53 -12.77
N LEU A 10 8.78 -6.79 -13.85
CA LEU A 10 9.17 -5.38 -13.98
C LEU A 10 8.52 -4.51 -12.90
N GLY A 11 7.22 -4.66 -12.66
CA GLY A 11 6.50 -3.94 -11.63
C GLY A 11 7.02 -4.25 -10.22
N GLY A 12 7.20 -5.53 -9.90
CA GLY A 12 7.79 -5.97 -8.63
C GLY A 12 9.22 -5.43 -8.44
N GLY A 13 10.03 -5.46 -9.49
CA GLY A 13 11.37 -4.91 -9.51
C GLY A 13 11.40 -3.40 -9.25
N LEU A 14 10.51 -2.64 -9.88
CA LEU A 14 10.39 -1.19 -9.66
C LEU A 14 9.98 -0.85 -8.22
N ILE A 15 9.00 -1.56 -7.66
CA ILE A 15 8.57 -1.36 -6.27
C ILE A 15 9.70 -1.72 -5.30
N GLY A 16 10.39 -2.84 -5.54
CA GLY A 16 11.53 -3.29 -4.73
C GLY A 16 12.69 -2.31 -4.75
N LEU A 17 13.06 -1.80 -5.94
CA LEU A 17 14.08 -0.76 -6.10
C LEU A 17 13.68 0.54 -5.40
N GLY A 18 12.42 0.98 -5.53
CA GLY A 18 11.91 2.15 -4.81
C GLY A 18 12.05 1.99 -3.29
N GLY A 19 11.69 0.81 -2.77
CA GLY A 19 11.88 0.47 -1.36
C GLY A 19 13.34 0.40 -0.92
N ALA A 20 14.22 -0.12 -1.77
CA ALA A 20 15.65 -0.21 -1.50
C ALA A 20 16.33 1.17 -1.47
N VAL A 21 16.02 2.05 -2.43
CA VAL A 21 16.53 3.43 -2.46
C VAL A 21 16.08 4.19 -1.22
N PHE A 22 14.79 4.08 -0.86
CA PHE A 22 14.26 4.74 0.33
C PHE A 22 14.92 4.22 1.62
N LEU A 23 15.22 2.93 1.68
CA LEU A 23 15.95 2.33 2.80
C LEU A 23 17.40 2.76 2.87
N LEU A 24 18.12 2.72 1.75
CA LEU A 24 19.56 2.93 1.69
C LEU A 24 19.95 4.41 1.79
N MET A 25 19.16 5.31 1.18
CA MET A 25 19.45 6.74 1.24
C MET A 25 18.96 7.36 2.56
N ASN A 26 17.78 6.98 3.04
CA ASN A 26 17.17 7.66 4.19
C ASN A 26 17.25 6.83 5.48
N GLY A 27 17.77 5.61 5.42
CA GLY A 27 17.85 4.68 6.56
C GLY A 27 16.48 4.20 7.04
N ARG A 28 15.40 4.40 6.26
CA ARG A 28 14.01 4.25 6.72
C ARG A 28 13.23 3.25 5.90
N VAL A 29 12.33 2.54 6.58
CA VAL A 29 11.44 1.56 5.95
C VAL A 29 10.37 2.27 5.11
N MET A 30 10.21 1.86 3.84
CA MET A 30 9.18 2.39 2.95
C MET A 30 7.78 1.98 3.43
N GLY A 31 7.00 2.92 3.95
CA GLY A 31 5.65 2.66 4.48
C GLY A 31 4.72 3.86 4.32
N ALA A 32 3.72 3.78 3.43
CA ALA A 32 2.81 4.89 3.14
C ALA A 32 2.09 5.41 4.41
N SER A 33 1.49 4.52 5.22
CA SER A 33 0.81 4.93 6.46
C SER A 33 1.76 5.51 7.51
N GLY A 34 3.02 5.07 7.55
CA GLY A 34 4.03 5.63 8.47
C GLY A 34 4.57 6.98 8.00
N LEU A 35 4.64 7.20 6.69
CA LEU A 35 5.01 8.48 6.09
C LEU A 35 3.93 9.52 6.35
N ILE A 36 2.67 9.20 6.05
CA ILE A 36 1.48 10.03 6.31
C ILE A 36 1.35 10.28 7.82
N GLY A 37 1.39 9.23 8.64
CA GLY A 37 1.26 9.33 10.09
C GLY A 37 2.33 10.24 10.71
N GLY A 38 3.58 10.15 10.27
CA GLY A 38 4.63 11.04 10.77
C GLY A 38 4.54 12.49 10.26
N LEU A 39 3.85 12.75 9.14
CA LEU A 39 3.50 14.12 8.73
C LEU A 39 2.38 14.69 9.61
N VAL A 40 1.38 13.86 9.94
CA VAL A 40 0.24 14.23 10.79
C VAL A 40 0.67 14.45 12.25
N ASP A 41 1.47 13.54 12.81
CA ASP A 41 1.95 13.61 14.20
C ASP A 41 3.07 14.65 14.39
N GLY A 42 3.54 15.30 13.32
CA GLY A 42 4.61 16.31 13.35
C GLY A 42 6.02 15.76 13.60
N SER A 43 6.17 14.50 14.00
CA SER A 43 7.45 13.80 14.24
C SER A 43 8.32 13.67 12.99
N GLY A 44 7.75 13.84 11.80
CA GLY A 44 8.42 13.74 10.50
C GLY A 44 8.87 15.08 9.88
N ARG A 45 8.68 16.23 10.55
CA ARG A 45 8.91 17.57 9.95
C ARG A 45 10.33 17.79 9.41
N GLY A 46 11.35 17.20 10.04
CA GLY A 46 12.75 17.30 9.58
C GLY A 46 13.02 16.70 8.20
N ASN A 47 12.20 15.74 7.75
CA ASN A 47 12.33 15.10 6.44
C ASN A 47 11.02 15.21 5.64
N ALA A 48 10.22 16.26 5.88
CA ALA A 48 8.91 16.41 5.26
C ALA A 48 9.00 16.42 3.73
N GLY A 49 10.04 17.03 3.16
CA GLY A 49 10.27 17.08 1.71
C GLY A 49 10.32 15.69 1.07
N GLU A 50 11.06 14.75 1.66
CA GLU A 50 11.20 13.38 1.13
C GLU A 50 9.89 12.59 1.27
N ARG A 51 9.19 12.76 2.40
CA ARG A 51 7.91 12.09 2.66
C ARG A 51 6.84 12.56 1.67
N ILE A 52 6.78 13.87 1.44
CA ILE A 52 5.85 14.49 0.49
C ILE A 52 6.21 14.08 -0.92
N ALA A 53 7.50 14.11 -1.31
CA ALA A 53 7.95 13.68 -2.63
C ALA A 53 7.57 12.21 -2.91
N PHE A 54 7.75 11.32 -1.93
CA PHE A 54 7.35 9.92 -2.06
C PHE A 54 5.84 9.75 -2.21
N LEU A 55 5.04 10.43 -1.39
CA LEU A 55 3.58 10.37 -1.45
C LEU A 55 3.04 10.97 -2.75
N ALA A 56 3.59 12.11 -3.16
CA ALA A 56 3.26 12.77 -4.42
C ALA A 56 3.66 11.92 -5.63
N GLY A 57 4.81 11.25 -5.60
CA GLY A 57 5.21 10.31 -6.64
C GLY A 57 4.28 9.10 -6.70
N THR A 58 3.96 8.50 -5.56
CA THR A 58 3.11 7.30 -5.48
C THR A 58 1.68 7.56 -5.97
N ALA A 59 1.10 8.73 -5.67
CA ALA A 59 -0.24 9.10 -6.13
C ALA A 59 -0.23 9.77 -7.52
N GLY A 60 0.77 10.61 -7.80
CA GLY A 60 0.85 11.43 -9.00
C GLY A 60 1.28 10.66 -10.24
N VAL A 61 2.19 9.70 -10.13
CA VAL A 61 2.64 8.87 -11.27
C VAL A 61 1.48 8.06 -11.88
N PRO A 62 0.70 7.25 -11.11
CA PRO A 62 -0.44 6.53 -11.69
C PRO A 62 -1.53 7.47 -12.20
N PHE A 63 -1.73 8.62 -11.56
CA PHE A 63 -2.67 9.63 -12.05
C PHE A 63 -2.26 10.21 -13.41
N LEU A 64 -0.99 10.54 -13.58
CA LEU A 64 -0.45 11.05 -14.85
C LEU A 64 -0.48 9.98 -15.95
N LEU A 65 -0.14 8.73 -15.60
CA LEU A 65 -0.25 7.58 -16.51
C LEU A 65 -1.69 7.37 -16.97
N ALA A 66 -2.67 7.46 -16.07
CA ALA A 66 -4.08 7.33 -16.41
C ALA A 66 -4.54 8.43 -17.39
N LEU A 67 -3.97 9.64 -17.31
CA LEU A 67 -4.28 10.72 -18.24
C LEU A 67 -3.69 10.50 -19.64
N ILE A 68 -2.52 9.86 -19.73
CA ILE A 68 -1.79 9.67 -20.99
C ILE A 68 -2.25 8.41 -21.74
N PHE A 69 -2.39 7.29 -21.02
CA PHE A 69 -2.65 5.97 -21.61
C PHE A 69 -4.12 5.56 -21.56
N GLY A 70 -4.98 6.38 -20.96
CA GLY A 70 -6.34 6.00 -20.60
C GLY A 70 -6.37 5.26 -19.26
N GLY A 71 -7.41 5.50 -18.46
CA GLY A 71 -7.59 4.83 -17.19
C GLY A 71 -7.67 3.31 -17.36
N VAL A 72 -7.16 2.58 -16.37
CA VAL A 72 -7.40 1.13 -16.28
C VAL A 72 -8.85 0.91 -15.87
N ASP A 73 -9.53 -0.07 -16.47
CA ASP A 73 -10.86 -0.50 -16.02
C ASP A 73 -10.76 -1.03 -14.59
N ASN A 74 -11.13 -0.17 -13.64
CA ASN A 74 -11.19 -0.55 -12.24
C ASN A 74 -12.67 -0.82 -11.91
N HIS A 75 -13.00 -2.10 -11.68
CA HIS A 75 -14.30 -2.48 -11.14
C HIS A 75 -14.39 -2.06 -9.67
N LEU A 76 -14.58 -0.77 -9.42
CA LEU A 76 -14.88 -0.25 -8.10
C LEU A 76 -16.37 -0.42 -7.81
N THR A 77 -16.67 -0.79 -6.57
CA THR A 77 -18.03 -0.72 -6.04
C THR A 77 -18.54 0.72 -6.11
N GLU A 78 -19.74 0.94 -6.69
CA GLU A 78 -20.40 2.25 -6.77
C GLU A 78 -20.88 2.77 -5.39
N ASN A 79 -20.91 1.91 -4.38
CA ASN A 79 -21.30 2.25 -3.02
C ASN A 79 -20.20 3.03 -2.30
N VAL A 80 -20.30 4.36 -2.38
CA VAL A 80 -19.39 5.31 -1.72
C VAL A 80 -19.31 5.10 -0.20
N ILE A 81 -20.41 4.71 0.45
CA ILE A 81 -20.44 4.47 1.91
C ILE A 81 -19.52 3.30 2.27
N LEU A 82 -19.56 2.22 1.50
CA LEU A 82 -18.65 1.08 1.68
C LEU A 82 -17.20 1.49 1.44
N LEU A 83 -16.93 2.32 0.43
CA LEU A 83 -15.58 2.83 0.15
C LEU A 83 -15.02 3.65 1.33
N VAL A 84 -15.83 4.57 1.87
CA VAL A 84 -15.43 5.43 3.00
C VAL A 84 -15.21 4.60 4.26
N LEU A 85 -16.12 3.67 4.57
CA LEU A 85 -15.96 2.77 5.71
C LEU A 85 -14.71 1.89 5.56
N ALA A 86 -14.50 1.28 4.40
CA ALA A 86 -13.31 0.47 4.14
C ALA A 86 -12.02 1.28 4.30
N GLY A 87 -11.97 2.49 3.76
CA GLY A 87 -10.82 3.39 3.90
C GLY A 87 -10.54 3.75 5.37
N LEU A 88 -11.57 4.05 6.15
CA LEU A 88 -11.44 4.39 7.56
C LEU A 88 -10.98 3.19 8.40
N LEU A 89 -11.56 1.99 8.17
CA LEU A 89 -11.13 0.76 8.84
C LEU A 89 -9.67 0.43 8.53
N VAL A 90 -9.25 0.54 7.26
CA VAL A 90 -7.85 0.31 6.86
C VAL A 90 -6.93 1.37 7.48
N GLY A 91 -7.34 2.64 7.49
CA GLY A 91 -6.57 3.73 8.11
C GLY A 91 -6.33 3.48 9.60
N VAL A 92 -7.39 3.17 10.35
CA VAL A 92 -7.29 2.85 11.78
C VAL A 92 -6.47 1.58 12.00
N GLY A 93 -6.72 0.52 11.22
CA GLY A 93 -5.99 -0.74 11.32
C GLY A 93 -4.48 -0.59 11.09
N THR A 94 -4.07 0.18 10.08
CA THR A 94 -2.63 0.42 9.82
C THR A 94 -1.96 1.26 10.89
N ARG A 95 -2.70 2.15 11.58
CA ARG A 95 -2.18 2.89 12.74
C ARG A 95 -2.01 1.99 13.96
N ILE A 96 -2.99 1.13 14.26
CA ILE A 96 -2.90 0.17 15.37
C ILE A 96 -1.76 -0.83 15.14
N ALA A 97 -1.58 -1.30 13.90
CA ALA A 97 -0.50 -2.20 13.51
C ALA A 97 0.89 -1.52 13.43
N ASN A 98 0.96 -0.20 13.65
CA ASN A 98 2.15 0.62 13.52
C ASN A 98 2.86 0.42 12.15
N GLY A 99 2.08 0.28 11.08
CA GLY A 99 2.58 0.04 9.73
C GLY A 99 1.51 -0.46 8.75
N CYS A 100 1.81 -0.32 7.47
CA CYS A 100 0.99 -0.83 6.36
C CYS A 100 1.66 -2.02 5.67
N THR A 101 0.96 -2.64 4.71
CA THR A 101 1.46 -3.77 3.91
C THR A 101 2.72 -3.45 3.12
N SER A 102 2.90 -2.22 2.65
CA SER A 102 4.15 -1.83 1.98
C SER A 102 5.35 -1.89 2.94
N GLY A 103 5.15 -1.54 4.22
CA GLY A 103 6.20 -1.56 5.23
C GLY A 103 6.46 -2.96 5.81
N HIS A 104 5.39 -3.66 6.21
CA HIS A 104 5.48 -5.00 6.81
C HIS A 104 5.69 -6.11 5.77
N GLY A 105 5.02 -6.00 4.63
CA GLY A 105 5.11 -6.96 3.52
C GLY A 105 6.37 -6.76 2.70
N VAL A 106 6.41 -5.72 1.85
CA VAL A 106 7.51 -5.53 0.88
C VAL A 106 8.86 -5.40 1.60
N CYS A 107 8.95 -4.45 2.52
CA CYS A 107 10.20 -4.17 3.22
C CYS A 107 10.47 -5.09 4.42
N GLY A 108 9.43 -5.51 5.15
CA GLY A 108 9.54 -6.30 6.38
C GLY A 108 9.83 -7.78 6.12
N ILE A 109 9.23 -8.38 5.08
CA ILE A 109 9.54 -9.76 4.66
C ILE A 109 10.95 -9.83 4.06
N SER A 110 11.36 -8.84 3.27
CA SER A 110 12.72 -8.75 2.72
C SER A 110 13.81 -8.69 3.80
N ARG A 111 13.47 -8.23 5.01
CA ARG A 111 14.35 -8.21 6.18
C ARG A 111 14.24 -9.44 7.09
N LEU A 112 13.46 -10.45 6.70
CA LEU A 112 13.12 -11.61 7.54
C LEU A 112 12.54 -11.21 8.91
N SER A 113 11.80 -10.09 8.98
CA SER A 113 11.18 -9.68 10.23
C SER A 113 9.95 -10.54 10.53
N LEU A 114 10.00 -11.31 11.63
CA LEU A 114 8.88 -12.13 12.10
C LEU A 114 7.60 -11.31 12.28
N ARG A 115 7.74 -10.09 12.81
CA ARG A 115 6.62 -9.15 12.98
C ARG A 115 5.98 -8.76 11.64
N GLY A 116 6.78 -8.51 10.60
CA GLY A 116 6.28 -8.13 9.28
C GLY A 116 5.57 -9.28 8.57
N ILE A 117 6.11 -10.50 8.70
CA ILE A 117 5.51 -11.72 8.14
C ILE A 117 4.14 -11.97 8.79
N VAL A 118 4.07 -11.95 10.13
CA VAL A 118 2.82 -12.19 10.86
C VAL A 118 1.77 -11.13 10.53
N ALA A 119 2.14 -9.85 10.53
CA ALA A 119 1.23 -8.77 10.17
C ALA A 119 0.68 -8.92 8.74
N THR A 120 1.51 -9.34 7.80
CA THR A 120 1.10 -9.56 6.41
C THR A 120 0.16 -10.76 6.28
N CYS A 121 0.41 -11.86 7.02
CA CYS A 121 -0.48 -13.02 7.03
C CYS A 121 -1.88 -12.64 7.56
N PHE A 122 -1.95 -11.92 8.68
CA PHE A 122 -3.24 -11.46 9.22
C PHE A 122 -3.95 -10.50 8.25
N TYR A 123 -3.23 -9.61 7.58
CA TYR A 123 -3.82 -8.72 6.58
C TYR A 123 -4.44 -9.49 5.42
N ILE A 124 -3.71 -10.45 4.84
CA ILE A 124 -4.20 -11.27 3.73
C ILE A 124 -5.39 -12.13 4.16
N LEU A 125 -5.31 -12.76 5.34
CA LEU A 125 -6.40 -13.57 5.89
C LEU A 125 -7.66 -12.73 6.13
N ALA A 126 -7.53 -11.56 6.76
CA ALA A 126 -8.65 -10.67 7.01
C ALA A 126 -9.29 -10.20 5.68
N GLY A 127 -8.49 -9.87 4.66
CA GLY A 127 -8.99 -9.52 3.34
C GLY A 127 -9.74 -10.67 2.67
N GLY A 128 -9.18 -11.88 2.70
CA GLY A 128 -9.83 -13.09 2.17
C GLY A 128 -11.15 -13.41 2.86
N VAL A 129 -11.18 -13.33 4.20
CA VAL A 129 -12.40 -13.52 4.99
C VAL A 129 -13.44 -12.44 4.69
N THR A 130 -13.01 -11.17 4.56
CA THR A 130 -13.92 -10.06 4.22
C THR A 130 -14.56 -10.27 2.85
N ILE A 131 -13.78 -10.66 1.84
CA ILE A 131 -14.31 -10.97 0.51
C ILE A 131 -15.25 -12.17 0.57
N ALA A 132 -14.88 -13.24 1.26
CA ALA A 132 -15.74 -14.42 1.40
C ALA A 132 -17.08 -14.09 2.06
N LEU A 133 -17.07 -13.27 3.12
CA LEU A 133 -18.28 -12.82 3.82
C LEU A 133 -19.13 -11.89 2.97
N LEU A 134 -18.53 -10.92 2.28
CA LEU A 134 -19.27 -9.98 1.42
C LEU A 134 -19.89 -10.68 0.21
N ARG A 135 -19.16 -11.62 -0.39
CA ARG A 135 -19.58 -12.37 -1.58
C ARG A 135 -20.62 -13.45 -1.25
N HIS A 136 -20.41 -14.25 -0.20
CA HIS A 136 -21.32 -15.35 0.15
C HIS A 136 -22.41 -14.98 1.15
N GLY A 137 -22.17 -14.02 2.03
CA GLY A 137 -23.10 -13.64 3.11
C GLY A 137 -24.03 -12.49 2.75
N LEU A 138 -23.57 -11.50 2.00
CA LEU A 138 -24.33 -10.28 1.70
C LEU A 138 -24.63 -10.07 0.20
N GLY A 139 -24.02 -10.85 -0.71
CA GLY A 139 -24.28 -10.79 -2.16
C GLY A 139 -24.00 -9.43 -2.79
N VAL A 140 -23.11 -8.63 -2.20
CA VAL A 140 -22.85 -7.22 -2.59
C VAL A 140 -21.80 -7.12 -3.71
N MET A 141 -21.19 -8.26 -4.07
CA MET A 141 -20.20 -8.46 -5.15
C MET A 141 -20.38 -9.84 -5.76
#